data_AF-A0A2M7A6Z4-F1
#
_entry.id   AF-A0A2M7A6Z4-F1
#
_cell.length_a   1.000
_cell.length_b   1.000
_cell.length_c   1.000
_cell.angle_alpha   90.00
_cell.angle_beta   90.00
_cell.angle_gamma   90.00
#
_symmetry.space_group_name_H-M   'P 1'
#
loop_
_entity.id
_entity.type
_entity.pdbx_description
1 polymer ?
#
loop_
_entity_poly.entity_id
_entity_poly.type
_entity_poly.pdbx_seq_one_letter_code
_entity_poly.pdbx_strand_id
1 'polypeptide(L)'
;MVPPFYSDWCVKSTDDLVSQLNLGEIPQSTRVDWNSSVRDWWLTQIDKWADLGVDGIYCDDPYTNPSYNERTGTAFVAADGKVRPNYGLYGLREYFRRMRTVLNQKSNYPHMLLHMSNQLTLPFQIYFDSIANGEHLNQRLKQHYIGKLSVEEIRAQYMGYQWGNIPIILPELDGEFRNPECTEEMLSLMLPHDVLIWVAWCHTQTARDYNAVLQDEFQTWADDCTFLPYWEAKDIIKGQDDTLISSAYVRDNSTLLIIANWSDKQRQAELTLDWDKMTGGKPMRFDKVALGKGTAQLEKDRLRVAVPARSLRLVVLRQ
;
A
#
# COMPACT_ATOMS: atom_id res chain seq x y z
N MET A 1 -11.71 17.96 -37.39
CA MET A 1 -11.71 17.96 -35.91
C MET A 1 -10.66 19.00 -35.50
N VAL A 2 -11.07 20.12 -34.92
CA VAL A 2 -10.12 21.13 -34.43
C VAL A 2 -9.34 20.46 -33.28
N PRO A 3 -8.00 20.51 -33.24
CA PRO A 3 -7.26 19.98 -32.10
C PRO A 3 -7.77 20.68 -30.83
N PRO A 4 -8.10 19.96 -29.75
CA PRO A 4 -8.44 20.61 -28.49
C PRO A 4 -7.28 21.55 -28.13
N PHE A 5 -7.58 22.82 -27.89
CA PHE A 5 -6.54 23.73 -27.43
C PHE A 5 -6.12 23.25 -26.05
N TYR A 6 -4.82 23.22 -25.76
CA TYR A 6 -4.28 22.79 -24.47
C TYR A 6 -4.89 23.59 -23.28
N SER A 7 -5.35 24.83 -23.56
CA SER A 7 -6.13 25.65 -22.63
C SER A 7 -7.43 25.01 -22.15
N ASP A 8 -8.07 24.18 -22.98
CA ASP A 8 -9.34 23.53 -22.68
C ASP A 8 -9.18 22.41 -21.65
N TRP A 9 -7.96 21.91 -21.44
CA TRP A 9 -7.68 20.88 -20.45
C TRP A 9 -7.21 21.45 -19.13
N CYS A 10 -6.89 22.73 -19.03
CA CYS A 10 -6.31 23.30 -17.82
C CYS A 10 -7.39 23.62 -16.77
N VAL A 11 -7.03 23.52 -15.49
CA VAL A 11 -7.91 23.88 -14.35
C VAL A 11 -8.11 25.39 -14.17
N LYS A 12 -7.30 26.25 -14.82
CA LYS A 12 -7.42 27.71 -14.69
C LYS A 12 -8.54 28.25 -15.59
N SER A 13 -9.09 29.41 -15.23
CA SER A 13 -10.04 30.11 -16.09
C SER A 13 -9.37 30.57 -17.39
N THR A 14 -10.18 30.73 -18.44
CA THR A 14 -9.72 31.15 -19.76
C THR A 14 -9.06 32.53 -19.75
N ASP A 15 -9.54 33.47 -18.94
CA ASP A 15 -8.99 34.83 -18.86
C ASP A 15 -7.55 34.85 -18.28
N ASP A 16 -7.27 33.96 -17.33
CA ASP A 16 -5.93 33.77 -16.76
C ASP A 16 -4.97 33.06 -17.73
N LEU A 17 -5.48 32.19 -18.61
CA LEU A 17 -4.66 31.47 -19.59
C LEU A 17 -4.38 32.30 -20.83
N VAL A 18 -5.36 33.03 -21.36
CA VAL A 18 -5.18 33.87 -22.55
C VAL A 18 -4.18 35.01 -22.27
N SER A 19 -4.12 35.50 -21.03
CA SER A 19 -3.11 36.48 -20.60
C SER A 19 -1.72 35.88 -20.34
N GLN A 20 -1.60 34.57 -20.13
CA GLN A 20 -0.33 33.85 -19.85
C GLN A 20 0.21 33.07 -21.06
N LEU A 21 -0.59 32.89 -22.12
CA LEU A 21 -0.18 32.24 -23.37
C LEU A 21 0.66 33.19 -24.22
N ASN A 22 1.87 33.53 -23.75
CA ASN A 22 2.96 33.80 -24.68
C ASN A 22 3.26 32.47 -25.38
N LEU A 23 3.18 32.45 -26.72
CA LEU A 23 3.36 31.27 -27.60
C LEU A 23 4.71 30.51 -27.48
N GLY A 24 5.50 30.77 -26.43
CA GLY A 24 6.80 30.13 -26.17
C GLY A 24 6.97 29.52 -24.77
N GLU A 25 6.04 29.71 -23.82
CA GLU A 25 6.17 29.19 -22.46
C GLU A 25 5.03 28.22 -22.12
N ILE A 26 5.32 26.92 -22.14
CA ILE A 26 4.42 25.91 -21.59
C ILE A 26 4.37 26.17 -20.07
N PRO A 27 3.19 26.37 -19.45
CA PRO A 27 3.13 26.63 -18.02
C PRO A 27 3.75 25.45 -17.25
N GLN A 28 4.70 25.75 -16.36
CA GLN A 28 5.56 24.76 -15.67
C GLN A 28 4.80 23.74 -14.79
N SER A 29 3.51 23.94 -14.54
CA SER A 29 2.61 22.85 -14.13
C SER A 29 1.19 23.20 -14.56
N THR A 30 0.58 22.39 -15.42
CA THR A 30 -0.86 22.48 -15.65
C THR A 30 -1.51 21.24 -15.05
N ARG A 31 -2.26 21.44 -13.96
CA ARG A 31 -3.24 20.44 -13.54
C ARG A 31 -4.33 20.39 -14.60
N VAL A 32 -4.84 19.20 -14.84
CA VAL A 32 -5.87 18.98 -15.85
C VAL A 32 -7.27 18.96 -15.23
N ASP A 33 -8.24 19.42 -16.00
CA ASP A 33 -9.64 19.30 -15.69
C ASP A 33 -10.15 17.91 -16.12
N TRP A 34 -10.48 17.09 -15.13
CA TRP A 34 -10.90 15.71 -15.32
C TRP A 34 -12.29 15.53 -15.95
N ASN A 35 -13.09 16.59 -16.07
CA ASN A 35 -14.35 16.54 -16.83
C ASN A 35 -14.16 16.87 -18.32
N SER A 36 -12.93 17.22 -18.75
CA SER A 36 -12.61 17.51 -20.14
C SER A 36 -12.29 16.25 -20.96
N SER A 37 -12.06 16.43 -22.27
CA SER A 37 -11.64 15.36 -23.18
C SER A 37 -10.22 14.84 -22.92
N VAL A 38 -9.46 15.43 -21.99
CA VAL A 38 -8.12 14.96 -21.61
C VAL A 38 -8.14 13.49 -21.17
N ARG A 39 -9.21 13.08 -20.48
CA ARG A 39 -9.39 11.69 -20.03
C ARG A 39 -9.43 10.73 -21.20
N ASP A 40 -10.08 11.10 -22.31
CA ASP A 40 -10.18 10.28 -23.51
C ASP A 40 -8.83 10.18 -24.22
N TRP A 41 -8.09 11.30 -24.26
CA TRP A 41 -6.75 11.33 -24.83
C TRP A 41 -5.76 10.46 -24.04
N TRP A 42 -5.75 10.54 -22.70
CA TRP A 42 -4.93 9.69 -21.84
C TRP A 42 -5.33 8.22 -21.93
N LEU A 43 -6.63 7.91 -21.91
CA LEU A 43 -7.10 6.53 -22.11
C LEU A 43 -6.66 5.96 -23.46
N THR A 44 -6.64 6.78 -24.51
CA THR A 44 -6.13 6.35 -25.82
C THR A 44 -4.63 6.03 -25.77
N GLN A 45 -3.84 6.71 -24.92
CA GLN A 45 -2.42 6.37 -24.76
C GLN A 45 -2.25 5.09 -23.94
N ILE A 46 -3.02 4.93 -22.87
CA ILE A 46 -3.01 3.71 -22.03
C ILE A 46 -3.45 2.49 -22.84
N ASP A 47 -4.45 2.65 -23.70
CA ASP A 47 -4.93 1.60 -24.61
C ASP A 47 -3.82 1.10 -25.54
N LYS A 48 -3.00 2.01 -26.06
CA LYS A 48 -1.81 1.69 -26.86
C LYS A 48 -0.70 1.06 -26.03
N TRP A 49 -0.50 1.50 -24.79
CA TRP A 49 0.48 0.89 -23.89
C TRP A 49 0.10 -0.54 -23.55
N ALA A 50 -1.18 -0.80 -23.33
CA ALA A 50 -1.70 -2.14 -23.14
C ALA A 50 -1.49 -3.02 -24.40
N ASP A 51 -1.65 -2.48 -25.60
CA ASP A 51 -1.30 -3.19 -26.86
C ASP A 51 0.20 -3.54 -26.96
N LEU A 52 1.07 -2.79 -26.26
CA LEU A 52 2.50 -3.06 -26.17
C LEU A 52 2.86 -4.03 -25.04
N GLY A 53 1.86 -4.58 -24.33
CA GLY A 53 2.05 -5.54 -23.24
C GLY A 53 2.26 -4.91 -21.86
N VAL A 54 1.85 -3.65 -21.65
CA VAL A 54 1.81 -3.09 -20.29
C VAL A 54 0.62 -3.67 -19.54
N ASP A 55 0.90 -4.50 -18.54
CA ASP A 55 -0.11 -5.19 -17.73
C ASP A 55 -0.58 -4.38 -16.51
N GLY A 56 0.10 -3.29 -16.17
CA GLY A 56 -0.28 -2.49 -15.01
C GLY A 56 0.14 -1.03 -15.06
N ILE A 57 -0.54 -0.21 -14.26
CA ILE A 57 -0.36 1.23 -14.20
C ILE A 57 -0.16 1.68 -12.75
N TYR A 58 0.90 2.46 -12.54
CA TYR A 58 1.14 3.21 -11.31
C TYR A 58 0.58 4.63 -11.48
N CYS A 59 -0.31 5.05 -10.57
CA CYS A 59 -0.87 6.39 -10.54
C CYS A 59 -0.29 7.15 -9.35
N ASP A 60 0.57 8.13 -9.64
CA ASP A 60 1.20 8.98 -8.64
C ASP A 60 0.25 10.09 -8.21
N ASP A 61 -0.11 10.13 -6.94
CA ASP A 61 -0.75 11.28 -6.30
C ASP A 61 -1.90 11.94 -7.10
N PRO A 62 -2.95 11.18 -7.49
CA PRO A 62 -4.08 11.72 -8.23
C PRO A 62 -5.00 12.53 -7.30
N TYR A 63 -4.50 13.69 -6.88
CA TYR A 63 -5.23 14.63 -6.05
C TYR A 63 -6.31 15.35 -6.85
N THR A 64 -7.48 15.48 -6.25
CA THR A 64 -8.49 16.39 -6.74
C THR A 64 -8.06 17.83 -6.47
N ASN A 65 -7.91 18.61 -7.52
CA ASN A 65 -7.54 20.02 -7.44
C ASN A 65 -8.75 20.89 -7.84
N PRO A 66 -8.91 22.10 -7.28
CA PRO A 66 -9.97 23.00 -7.70
C PRO A 66 -9.75 23.39 -9.17
N SER A 67 -10.79 23.18 -9.99
CA SER A 67 -10.87 23.68 -11.36
C SER A 67 -11.85 24.83 -11.44
N TYR A 68 -11.36 25.94 -11.98
CA TYR A 68 -12.07 27.17 -12.30
C TYR A 68 -12.39 27.25 -13.81
N ASN A 69 -12.21 26.14 -14.53
CA ASN A 69 -12.53 26.07 -15.95
C ASN A 69 -14.05 25.92 -16.14
N GLU A 70 -14.66 26.99 -16.67
CA GLU A 70 -16.09 27.03 -16.99
C GLU A 70 -16.40 26.40 -18.36
N ARG A 71 -15.41 26.25 -19.25
CA ARG A 71 -15.62 25.69 -20.61
C ARG A 71 -15.89 24.19 -20.59
N THR A 72 -15.24 23.50 -19.67
CA THR A 72 -15.33 22.05 -19.47
C THR A 72 -16.53 21.65 -18.60
N GLY A 73 -17.27 22.65 -18.08
CA GLY A 73 -18.42 22.44 -17.21
C GLY A 73 -18.06 22.05 -15.77
N THR A 74 -16.80 22.19 -15.37
CA THR A 74 -16.38 21.86 -14.00
C THR A 74 -16.68 23.00 -13.04
N ALA A 75 -16.25 24.21 -13.36
CA ALA A 75 -16.60 25.38 -12.56
C ALA A 75 -18.04 25.85 -12.84
N PHE A 76 -18.61 26.59 -11.90
CA PHE A 76 -19.94 27.19 -12.07
C PHE A 76 -19.93 28.67 -11.69
N VAL A 77 -20.74 29.48 -12.39
CA VAL A 77 -20.97 30.87 -12.05
C VAL A 77 -22.06 30.93 -10.98
N ALA A 78 -21.71 31.41 -9.79
CA ALA A 78 -22.66 31.56 -8.69
C ALA A 78 -23.60 32.77 -8.90
N ALA A 79 -24.64 32.88 -8.08
CA ALA A 79 -25.62 33.97 -8.18
C ALA A 79 -25.03 35.38 -8.01
N ASP A 80 -23.84 35.49 -7.40
CA ASP A 80 -23.07 36.73 -7.26
C ASP A 80 -22.23 37.08 -8.51
N GLY A 81 -22.36 36.30 -9.59
CA GLY A 81 -21.60 36.46 -10.83
C GLY A 81 -20.15 35.95 -10.74
N LYS A 82 -19.72 35.37 -9.61
CA LYS A 82 -18.35 34.87 -9.42
C LYS A 82 -18.24 33.40 -9.80
N VAL A 83 -17.15 33.04 -10.46
CA VAL A 83 -16.79 31.64 -10.72
C VAL A 83 -16.41 30.96 -9.42
N ARG A 84 -17.04 29.81 -9.14
CA ARG A 84 -16.71 28.92 -8.03
C ARG A 84 -16.12 27.62 -8.58
N PRO A 85 -15.06 27.08 -7.96
CA PRO A 85 -14.42 25.89 -8.46
C PRO A 85 -15.21 24.64 -8.15
N ASN A 86 -14.93 23.59 -8.90
CA ASN A 86 -15.27 22.21 -8.55
C ASN A 86 -14.00 21.35 -8.66
N TYR A 87 -13.98 20.23 -7.96
CA TYR A 87 -12.78 19.41 -7.76
C TYR A 87 -12.66 18.25 -8.77
N GLY A 88 -13.60 18.16 -9.73
CA GLY A 88 -13.54 17.19 -10.83
C GLY A 88 -13.62 15.71 -10.40
N LEU A 89 -14.09 15.43 -9.18
CA LEU A 89 -14.06 14.09 -8.58
C LEU A 89 -14.75 13.03 -9.45
N TYR A 90 -15.91 13.34 -10.02
CA TYR A 90 -16.63 12.40 -10.88
C TYR A 90 -15.92 12.15 -12.21
N GLY A 91 -15.28 13.17 -12.79
CA GLY A 91 -14.45 13.02 -13.98
C GLY A 91 -13.24 12.11 -13.73
N LEU A 92 -12.57 12.31 -12.59
CA LEU A 92 -11.43 11.49 -12.18
C LEU A 92 -11.84 10.05 -11.88
N ARG A 93 -12.97 9.86 -11.19
CA ARG A 93 -13.56 8.55 -10.94
C ARG A 93 -13.88 7.82 -12.24
N GLU A 94 -14.48 8.51 -13.21
CA GLU A 94 -14.81 7.93 -14.50
C GLU A 94 -13.57 7.57 -15.32
N TYR A 95 -12.52 8.39 -15.24
CA TYR A 95 -11.22 8.09 -15.84
C TYR A 95 -10.64 6.77 -15.30
N PHE A 96 -10.56 6.60 -13.98
CA PHE A 96 -10.02 5.37 -13.38
C PHE A 96 -10.89 4.14 -13.64
N ARG A 97 -12.23 4.29 -13.62
CA ARG A 97 -13.15 3.21 -14.01
C ARG A 97 -12.87 2.71 -15.44
N ARG A 98 -12.68 3.64 -16.37
CA ARG A 98 -12.41 3.33 -17.79
C ARG A 98 -11.00 2.78 -17.99
N MET A 99 -10.01 3.29 -17.27
CA MET A 99 -8.65 2.74 -17.27
C MET A 99 -8.66 1.27 -16.83
N ARG A 100 -9.37 0.95 -15.74
CA ARG A 100 -9.53 -0.43 -15.28
C ARG A 100 -10.20 -1.31 -16.34
N THR A 101 -11.18 -0.77 -17.07
CA THR A 101 -11.84 -1.49 -18.16
C THR A 101 -10.86 -1.81 -19.29
N VAL A 102 -10.03 -0.85 -19.71
CA VAL A 102 -9.00 -1.05 -20.75
C VAL A 102 -8.02 -2.15 -20.34
N LEU A 103 -7.47 -2.08 -19.11
CA LEU A 103 -6.53 -3.09 -18.63
C LEU A 103 -7.17 -4.48 -18.54
N ASN A 104 -8.38 -4.60 -17.97
CA ASN A 104 -9.07 -5.88 -17.88
C ASN A 104 -9.41 -6.51 -19.25
N GLN A 105 -9.53 -5.70 -20.31
CA GLN A 105 -9.81 -6.19 -21.66
C GLN A 105 -8.56 -6.65 -22.41
N LYS A 106 -7.39 -6.12 -22.05
CA LYS A 106 -6.15 -6.29 -22.82
C LYS A 106 -5.05 -7.05 -22.09
N SER A 107 -5.08 -7.09 -20.76
CA SER A 107 -4.10 -7.78 -19.93
C SER A 107 -4.72 -9.02 -19.28
N ASN A 108 -3.93 -10.09 -19.20
CA ASN A 108 -4.26 -11.27 -18.39
C ASN A 108 -3.94 -11.06 -16.90
N TYR A 109 -3.16 -10.03 -16.57
CA TYR A 109 -2.70 -9.71 -15.22
C TYR A 109 -2.88 -8.22 -14.92
N PRO A 110 -4.09 -7.65 -15.09
CA PRO A 110 -4.32 -6.23 -14.94
C PRO A 110 -4.04 -5.79 -13.50
N HIS A 111 -3.11 -4.86 -13.32
CA HIS A 111 -2.80 -4.31 -12.00
C HIS A 111 -2.80 -2.78 -12.00
N MET A 112 -3.57 -2.18 -11.10
CA MET A 112 -3.56 -0.75 -10.86
C MET A 112 -3.05 -0.46 -9.44
N LEU A 113 -1.96 0.30 -9.34
CA LEU A 113 -1.42 0.77 -8.08
C LEU A 113 -1.67 2.26 -7.93
N LEU A 114 -2.19 2.66 -6.79
CA LEU A 114 -2.34 4.06 -6.41
C LEU A 114 -1.29 4.46 -5.37
N HIS A 115 -0.53 5.52 -5.63
CA HIS A 115 0.15 6.25 -4.56
C HIS A 115 -0.78 7.35 -4.05
N MET A 116 -1.05 7.34 -2.74
CA MET A 116 -2.00 8.26 -2.10
C MET A 116 -1.40 9.14 -1.02
N SER A 117 -0.14 8.93 -0.63
CA SER A 117 0.58 9.55 0.49
C SER A 117 -0.21 9.57 1.80
N ASN A 118 -1.23 10.41 1.98
CA ASN A 118 -2.16 10.40 3.14
C ASN A 118 -3.64 10.62 2.76
N GLN A 119 -3.97 10.57 1.47
CA GLN A 119 -5.27 11.01 0.98
C GLN A 119 -6.16 9.82 0.63
N LEU A 120 -6.92 9.36 1.61
CA LEU A 120 -7.94 8.33 1.41
C LEU A 120 -9.12 8.89 0.61
N THR A 121 -9.08 8.75 -0.73
CA THR A 121 -10.14 9.21 -1.64
C THR A 121 -10.91 8.03 -2.23
N LEU A 122 -11.72 7.41 -1.38
CA LEU A 122 -12.51 6.21 -1.68
C LEU A 122 -13.29 6.23 -3.00
N PRO A 123 -13.91 7.35 -3.43
CA PRO A 123 -14.78 7.33 -4.61
C PRO A 123 -14.14 6.79 -5.89
N PHE A 124 -12.81 6.92 -6.04
CA PHE A 124 -12.07 6.35 -7.17
C PHE A 124 -11.05 5.27 -6.77
N GLN A 125 -10.64 5.19 -5.50
CA GLN A 125 -9.70 4.18 -5.00
C GLN A 125 -10.17 2.75 -5.20
N ILE A 126 -11.49 2.53 -5.24
CA ILE A 126 -12.11 1.21 -5.48
C ILE A 126 -11.73 0.57 -6.82
N TYR A 127 -11.09 1.30 -7.74
CA TYR A 127 -10.65 0.79 -9.04
C TYR A 127 -9.19 0.29 -9.05
N PHE A 128 -8.47 0.48 -7.94
CA PHE A 128 -7.08 0.08 -7.76
C PHE A 128 -6.99 -1.25 -7.02
N ASP A 129 -5.97 -2.05 -7.35
CA ASP A 129 -5.70 -3.32 -6.69
C ASP A 129 -4.84 -3.12 -5.45
N SER A 130 -3.91 -2.16 -5.50
CA SER A 130 -3.00 -1.85 -4.40
C SER A 130 -2.89 -0.36 -4.13
N ILE A 131 -2.58 -0.02 -2.89
CA ILE A 131 -2.38 1.35 -2.42
C ILE A 131 -1.03 1.49 -1.74
N ALA A 132 -0.23 2.46 -2.18
CA ALA A 132 0.97 2.91 -1.52
C ALA A 132 0.63 4.12 -0.62
N ASN A 133 0.87 3.97 0.67
CA ASN A 133 0.64 4.97 1.72
C ASN A 133 1.92 5.13 2.56
N GLY A 134 2.08 6.23 3.28
CA GLY A 134 3.15 6.41 4.25
C GLY A 134 4.15 7.50 3.89
N GLU A 135 4.16 8.02 2.67
CA GLU A 135 5.12 9.08 2.28
C GLU A 135 5.04 10.30 3.21
N HIS A 136 3.83 10.71 3.59
CA HIS A 136 3.61 11.83 4.50
C HIS A 136 4.24 11.62 5.89
N LEU A 137 4.56 10.38 6.25
CA LEU A 137 5.31 10.09 7.47
C LEU A 137 6.70 10.73 7.40
N ASN A 138 7.28 11.04 6.24
CA ASN A 138 8.53 11.82 6.17
C ASN A 138 8.45 13.20 6.88
N GLN A 139 7.26 13.77 7.01
CA GLN A 139 7.03 15.06 7.68
C GLN A 139 6.95 14.88 9.20
N ARG A 140 6.56 13.70 9.68
CA ARG A 140 6.28 13.40 11.09
C ARG A 140 7.32 12.47 11.73
N LEU A 141 7.86 11.54 10.95
CA LEU A 141 8.67 10.37 11.29
C LEU A 141 9.86 10.30 10.32
N LYS A 142 10.99 10.89 10.72
CA LYS A 142 12.26 10.73 10.00
C LYS A 142 13.18 9.66 10.59
N GLN A 143 12.66 8.89 11.54
CA GLN A 143 13.41 8.03 12.46
C GLN A 143 12.62 6.74 12.79
N HIS A 144 12.83 6.17 13.97
CA HIS A 144 12.06 5.07 14.56
C HIS A 144 10.53 5.24 14.43
N TYR A 145 9.86 4.15 14.05
CA TYR A 145 8.40 4.10 13.90
C TYR A 145 7.71 3.68 15.20
N ILE A 146 8.35 2.79 15.97
CA ILE A 146 7.80 2.32 17.26
C ILE A 146 7.70 3.50 18.24
N GLY A 147 6.53 3.61 18.87
CA GLY A 147 6.21 4.69 19.80
C GLY A 147 5.85 6.02 19.14
N LYS A 148 5.84 6.08 17.80
CA LYS A 148 5.41 7.26 17.05
C LYS A 148 4.17 7.04 16.19
N LEU A 149 4.02 5.83 15.68
CA LEU A 149 2.82 5.35 15.01
C LEU A 149 2.09 4.40 15.97
N SER A 150 0.83 4.70 16.31
CA SER A 150 0.05 3.83 17.19
C SER A 150 -0.50 2.63 16.42
N VAL A 151 -0.77 1.54 17.13
CA VAL A 151 -1.38 0.34 16.54
C VAL A 151 -2.77 0.66 15.97
N GLU A 152 -3.55 1.50 16.65
CA GLU A 152 -4.85 1.95 16.20
C GLU A 152 -4.74 2.76 14.90
N GLU A 153 -3.70 3.61 14.78
CA GLU A 153 -3.43 4.36 13.57
C GLU A 153 -3.09 3.44 12.39
N ILE A 154 -2.23 2.44 12.60
CA ILE A 154 -1.92 1.41 11.59
C ILE A 154 -3.20 0.70 11.14
N ARG A 155 -3.98 0.22 12.11
CA ARG A 155 -5.21 -0.51 11.83
C ARG A 155 -6.24 0.32 11.09
N ALA A 156 -6.35 1.61 11.39
CA ALA A 156 -7.34 2.49 10.77
C ALA A 156 -6.93 2.97 9.37
N GLN A 157 -5.64 3.23 9.13
CA GLN A 157 -5.19 3.99 7.96
C GLN A 157 -4.26 3.23 6.99
N TYR A 158 -3.58 2.18 7.46
CA TYR A 158 -2.55 1.50 6.67
C TYR A 158 -2.95 0.09 6.24
N MET A 159 -4.00 -0.48 6.83
CA MET A 159 -4.53 -1.78 6.42
C MET A 159 -5.43 -1.69 5.18
N GLY A 160 -5.52 -2.80 4.46
CA GLY A 160 -6.37 -2.95 3.28
C GLY A 160 -7.79 -3.48 3.55
N TYR A 161 -8.01 -4.10 4.71
CA TYR A 161 -9.24 -4.82 5.04
C TYR A 161 -10.51 -3.97 4.94
N GLN A 162 -10.40 -2.67 5.20
CA GLN A 162 -11.51 -1.74 5.16
C GLN A 162 -12.01 -1.47 3.74
N TRP A 163 -11.14 -1.62 2.73
CA TRP A 163 -11.36 -1.11 1.37
C TRP A 163 -11.16 -2.16 0.28
N GLY A 164 -10.54 -3.30 0.60
CA GLY A 164 -10.29 -4.40 -0.34
C GLY A 164 -9.05 -4.19 -1.23
N ASN A 165 -8.20 -3.21 -0.92
CA ASN A 165 -6.94 -2.99 -1.63
C ASN A 165 -5.79 -3.71 -0.92
N ILE A 166 -4.75 -4.09 -1.66
CA ILE A 166 -3.47 -4.57 -1.11
C ILE A 166 -2.70 -3.36 -0.55
N PRO A 167 -2.47 -3.28 0.78
CA PRO A 167 -1.77 -2.16 1.37
C PRO A 167 -0.26 -2.31 1.24
N ILE A 168 0.39 -1.23 0.82
CA ILE A 168 1.84 -1.13 0.67
C ILE A 168 2.32 0.10 1.46
N ILE A 169 3.22 -0.09 2.42
CA ILE A 169 3.94 1.01 3.05
C ILE A 169 5.01 1.50 2.07
N LEU A 170 4.98 2.77 1.73
CA LEU A 170 6.10 3.51 1.16
C LEU A 170 6.92 4.06 2.33
N PRO A 171 8.08 3.46 2.65
CA PRO A 171 8.92 3.93 3.74
C PRO A 171 9.45 5.32 3.41
N GLU A 172 9.80 6.06 4.45
CA GLU A 172 10.50 7.34 4.35
C GLU A 172 11.50 7.52 5.50
N LEU A 173 12.34 6.52 5.71
CA LEU A 173 13.44 6.64 6.67
C LEU A 173 14.45 7.66 6.10
N ASP A 174 15.00 8.55 6.92
CA ASP A 174 15.96 9.56 6.49
C ASP A 174 17.40 9.10 6.74
N GLY A 175 18.34 9.54 5.89
CA GLY A 175 19.80 9.40 6.04
C GLY A 175 20.27 8.18 6.85
N GLU A 176 20.73 8.44 8.08
CA GLU A 176 21.29 7.44 9.00
C GLU A 176 20.31 6.36 9.47
N PHE A 177 18.99 6.62 9.41
CA PHE A 177 17.94 5.67 9.75
C PHE A 177 17.61 4.72 8.60
N ARG A 178 18.18 4.91 7.38
CA ARG A 178 18.10 3.93 6.28
C ARG A 178 19.07 2.76 6.50
N ASN A 179 18.97 2.13 7.67
CA ASN A 179 19.80 1.02 8.11
C ASN A 179 18.95 -0.24 8.37
N PRO A 180 19.59 -1.43 8.50
CA PRO A 180 18.86 -2.68 8.70
C PRO A 180 17.93 -2.67 9.92
N GLU A 181 18.39 -2.09 11.03
CA GLU A 181 17.70 -2.13 12.32
C GLU A 181 16.40 -1.31 12.28
N CYS A 182 16.45 -0.10 11.75
CA CYS A 182 15.27 0.76 11.63
C CYS A 182 14.28 0.25 10.56
N THR A 183 14.79 -0.38 9.50
CA THR A 183 13.93 -1.02 8.49
C THR A 183 13.21 -2.22 9.07
N GLU A 184 13.91 -3.06 9.84
CA GLU A 184 13.31 -4.20 10.54
C GLU A 184 12.32 -3.76 11.62
N GLU A 185 12.63 -2.69 12.36
CA GLU A 185 11.71 -2.09 13.33
C GLU A 185 10.38 -1.69 12.66
N MET A 186 10.44 -0.96 11.55
CA MET A 186 9.25 -0.59 10.78
C MET A 186 8.49 -1.83 10.29
N LEU A 187 9.19 -2.82 9.73
CA LEU A 187 8.57 -4.07 9.28
C LEU A 187 7.90 -4.84 10.43
N SER A 188 8.42 -4.72 11.65
CA SER A 188 7.82 -5.35 12.84
C SER A 188 6.46 -4.75 13.20
N LEU A 189 6.20 -3.51 12.78
CA LEU A 189 4.88 -2.88 12.88
C LEU A 189 4.00 -3.23 11.68
N MET A 190 4.54 -3.27 10.46
CA MET A 190 3.74 -3.36 9.23
C MET A 190 3.32 -4.79 8.90
N LEU A 191 4.24 -5.75 8.92
CA LEU A 191 3.97 -7.12 8.49
C LEU A 191 2.91 -7.85 9.32
N PRO A 192 2.84 -7.69 10.67
CA PRO A 192 1.76 -8.29 11.44
C PRO A 192 0.36 -7.73 11.12
N HIS A 193 0.28 -6.63 10.37
CA HIS A 193 -0.96 -6.02 9.90
C HIS A 193 -1.25 -6.29 8.42
N ASP A 194 -0.53 -7.23 7.79
CA ASP A 194 -0.68 -7.57 6.37
C ASP A 194 -0.30 -6.41 5.44
N VAL A 195 0.61 -5.52 5.86
CA VAL A 195 1.06 -4.35 5.09
C VAL A 195 2.40 -4.66 4.45
N LEU A 196 2.42 -4.75 3.11
CA LEU A 196 3.61 -5.05 2.32
C LEU A 196 4.55 -3.84 2.24
N ILE A 197 5.82 -4.04 1.89
CA ILE A 197 6.81 -2.97 1.79
C ILE A 197 7.15 -2.62 0.35
N TRP A 198 7.08 -1.33 0.03
CA TRP A 198 7.74 -0.75 -1.14
C TRP A 198 9.24 -0.61 -0.86
N VAL A 199 10.10 -1.18 -1.70
CA VAL A 199 11.55 -1.12 -1.52
C VAL A 199 12.10 0.24 -1.98
N ALA A 200 11.78 1.29 -1.22
CA ALA A 200 12.28 2.65 -1.41
C ALA A 200 12.52 3.32 -0.06
N TRP A 201 13.48 4.25 -0.02
CA TRP A 201 13.77 5.08 1.16
C TRP A 201 13.91 4.34 2.51
N CYS A 202 14.41 3.11 2.46
CA CYS A 202 14.76 2.27 3.60
C CYS A 202 16.09 1.56 3.31
N HIS A 203 16.52 0.66 4.18
CA HIS A 203 17.64 -0.22 3.85
C HIS A 203 17.21 -1.29 2.83
N THR A 204 17.64 -1.12 1.58
CA THR A 204 17.19 -1.90 0.42
C THR A 204 17.36 -3.41 0.61
N GLN A 205 18.51 -3.87 1.10
CA GLN A 205 18.77 -5.31 1.22
C GLN A 205 17.82 -5.94 2.25
N THR A 206 17.63 -5.31 3.41
CA THR A 206 16.72 -5.81 4.45
C THR A 206 15.29 -5.91 3.91
N ALA A 207 14.78 -4.88 3.25
CA ALA A 207 13.44 -4.91 2.67
C ALA A 207 13.30 -6.01 1.59
N ARG A 208 14.33 -6.22 0.76
CA ARG A 208 14.34 -7.31 -0.24
C ARG A 208 14.37 -8.69 0.39
N ASP A 209 15.13 -8.89 1.47
CA ASP A 209 15.20 -10.17 2.17
C ASP A 209 13.81 -10.56 2.73
N TYR A 210 13.11 -9.59 3.33
CA TYR A 210 11.73 -9.79 3.80
C TYR A 210 10.76 -10.08 2.64
N ASN A 211 10.84 -9.33 1.54
CA ASN A 211 10.02 -9.60 0.35
C ASN A 211 10.33 -10.98 -0.26
N ALA A 212 11.59 -11.42 -0.29
CA ALA A 212 11.95 -12.74 -0.80
C ALA A 212 11.29 -13.86 0.02
N VAL A 213 11.29 -13.74 1.35
CA VAL A 213 10.57 -14.71 2.20
C VAL A 213 9.07 -14.71 1.94
N LEU A 214 8.45 -13.53 1.86
CA LEU A 214 7.00 -13.41 1.69
C LEU A 214 6.51 -13.80 0.29
N GLN A 215 7.23 -13.42 -0.75
CA GLN A 215 6.78 -13.52 -2.15
C GLN A 215 7.40 -14.73 -2.87
N ASP A 216 8.70 -14.97 -2.71
CA ASP A 216 9.42 -15.99 -3.47
C ASP A 216 9.43 -17.34 -2.74
N GLU A 217 9.64 -17.34 -1.42
CA GLU A 217 9.78 -18.59 -0.65
C GLU A 217 8.44 -19.12 -0.12
N PHE A 218 7.65 -18.28 0.55
CA PHE A 218 6.38 -18.69 1.15
C PHE A 218 5.19 -18.53 0.20
N GLN A 219 5.27 -17.56 -0.73
CA GLN A 219 4.24 -17.24 -1.70
C GLN A 219 2.92 -16.83 -1.05
N THR A 220 2.96 -15.76 -0.27
CA THR A 220 1.79 -15.17 0.42
C THR A 220 0.64 -14.79 -0.52
N TRP A 221 0.92 -14.64 -1.81
CA TRP A 221 -0.04 -14.34 -2.89
C TRP A 221 -0.77 -15.59 -3.43
N ALA A 222 -0.40 -16.80 -3.01
CA ALA A 222 -1.01 -18.02 -3.52
C ALA A 222 -2.49 -18.14 -3.10
N ASP A 223 -3.34 -18.71 -3.96
CA ASP A 223 -4.79 -18.84 -3.72
C ASP A 223 -5.13 -19.68 -2.47
N ASP A 224 -4.22 -20.57 -2.06
CA ASP A 224 -4.35 -21.40 -0.86
C ASP A 224 -3.84 -20.73 0.42
N CYS A 225 -3.40 -19.47 0.34
CA CYS A 225 -2.84 -18.72 1.46
C CYS A 225 -3.90 -17.82 2.11
N THR A 226 -4.07 -17.95 3.42
CA THR A 226 -4.94 -17.07 4.22
C THR A 226 -4.13 -16.35 5.29
N PHE A 227 -4.36 -15.05 5.46
CA PHE A 227 -3.81 -14.31 6.58
C PHE A 227 -4.68 -14.46 7.83
N LEU A 228 -4.03 -14.82 8.94
CA LEU A 228 -4.60 -14.90 10.27
C LEU A 228 -4.04 -13.75 11.12
N PRO A 229 -4.81 -12.66 11.32
CA PRO A 229 -4.32 -11.51 12.04
C PRO A 229 -4.27 -11.73 13.55
N TYR A 230 -3.26 -11.17 14.20
CA TYR A 230 -3.03 -11.35 15.64
C TYR A 230 -4.21 -10.92 16.54
N TRP A 231 -5.03 -9.96 16.11
CA TRP A 231 -6.21 -9.50 16.87
C TRP A 231 -7.39 -10.48 16.84
N GLU A 232 -7.44 -11.40 15.87
CA GLU A 232 -8.41 -12.51 15.81
C GLU A 232 -7.78 -13.84 16.24
N ALA A 233 -6.45 -13.93 16.19
CA ALA A 233 -5.71 -15.15 16.48
C ALA A 233 -5.49 -15.44 17.98
N LYS A 234 -6.01 -14.63 18.92
CA LYS A 234 -5.67 -14.78 20.35
C LYS A 234 -5.98 -16.18 20.93
N ASP A 235 -7.03 -16.82 20.44
CA ASP A 235 -7.42 -18.18 20.84
C ASP A 235 -6.78 -19.29 19.99
N ILE A 236 -6.07 -18.94 18.92
CA ILE A 236 -5.41 -19.84 17.97
C ILE A 236 -3.89 -19.86 18.20
N ILE A 237 -3.30 -18.69 18.43
CA ILE A 237 -1.90 -18.46 18.78
C ILE A 237 -1.89 -17.82 20.18
N LYS A 238 -1.83 -18.66 21.20
CA LYS A 238 -1.85 -18.21 22.61
C LYS A 238 -0.46 -17.78 23.06
N GLY A 239 -0.38 -16.94 24.10
CA GLY A 239 0.89 -16.44 24.65
C GLY A 239 1.32 -15.07 24.13
N GLN A 240 0.44 -14.40 23.37
CA GLN A 240 0.61 -13.03 22.92
C GLN A 240 0.26 -12.02 24.03
N ASP A 241 0.85 -10.82 23.96
CA ASP A 241 0.51 -9.65 24.78
C ASP A 241 0.55 -8.36 23.96
N ASP A 242 0.42 -7.20 24.61
CA ASP A 242 0.35 -5.90 23.93
C ASP A 242 1.65 -5.51 23.19
N THR A 243 2.76 -6.18 23.49
CA THR A 243 4.08 -5.92 22.90
C THR A 243 4.67 -7.11 22.16
N LEU A 244 4.20 -8.32 22.43
CA LEU A 244 4.59 -9.54 21.75
C LEU A 244 3.38 -10.13 21.04
N ILE A 245 3.32 -9.93 19.74
CA ILE A 245 2.19 -10.35 18.90
C ILE A 245 2.63 -11.36 17.84
N SER A 246 1.67 -12.10 17.32
CA SER A 246 1.89 -13.05 16.23
C SER A 246 0.68 -13.10 15.30
N SER A 247 0.89 -12.64 14.06
CA SER A 247 0.02 -12.98 12.93
C SER A 247 0.60 -14.18 12.19
N ALA A 248 -0.17 -14.76 11.27
CA ALA A 248 0.31 -15.87 10.46
C ALA A 248 -0.21 -15.78 9.02
N TYR A 249 0.57 -16.24 8.07
CA TYR A 249 0.04 -16.73 6.80
C TYR A 249 -0.06 -18.25 6.87
N VAL A 250 -1.22 -18.78 6.52
CA VAL A 250 -1.55 -20.19 6.63
C VAL A 250 -1.86 -20.75 5.25
N ARG A 251 -1.22 -21.87 4.91
CA ARG A 251 -1.46 -22.69 3.73
C ARG A 251 -1.75 -24.13 4.15
N ASP A 252 -2.14 -24.97 3.20
CA ASP A 252 -2.53 -26.36 3.48
C ASP A 252 -1.44 -27.19 4.19
N ASN A 253 -0.17 -26.96 3.83
CA ASN A 253 0.98 -27.76 4.28
C ASN A 253 2.09 -26.91 4.90
N SER A 254 1.86 -25.60 5.08
CA SER A 254 2.85 -24.70 5.66
C SER A 254 2.20 -23.52 6.38
N THR A 255 2.94 -22.94 7.31
CA THR A 255 2.53 -21.73 8.03
C THR A 255 3.74 -20.84 8.20
N LEU A 256 3.59 -19.54 7.92
CA LEU A 256 4.56 -18.51 8.22
C LEU A 256 4.04 -17.68 9.37
N LEU A 257 4.66 -17.81 10.54
CA LEU A 257 4.39 -16.97 11.70
C LEU A 257 5.20 -15.68 11.60
N ILE A 258 4.54 -14.55 11.85
CA ILE A 258 5.14 -13.22 11.95
C ILE A 258 5.10 -12.83 13.41
N ILE A 259 6.19 -13.07 14.14
CA ILE A 259 6.25 -12.86 15.58
C ILE A 259 7.00 -11.56 15.84
N ALA A 260 6.30 -10.50 16.22
CA ALA A 260 6.86 -9.18 16.44
C ALA A 260 6.98 -8.86 17.93
N ASN A 261 8.09 -8.23 18.31
CA ASN A 261 8.36 -7.72 19.65
C ASN A 261 8.55 -6.20 19.59
N TRP A 262 7.57 -5.47 20.09
CA TRP A 262 7.55 -4.02 20.13
C TRP A 262 8.14 -3.43 21.41
N SER A 263 8.64 -4.27 22.33
CA SER A 263 9.29 -3.79 23.54
C SER A 263 10.76 -3.43 23.32
N ASP A 264 11.32 -2.64 24.25
CA ASP A 264 12.72 -2.20 24.26
C ASP A 264 13.71 -3.29 24.73
N LYS A 265 13.24 -4.50 24.97
CA LYS A 265 14.05 -5.61 25.45
C LYS A 265 13.80 -6.85 24.59
N GLN A 266 14.82 -7.70 24.46
CA GLN A 266 14.61 -9.03 23.89
C GLN A 266 13.56 -9.78 24.71
N ARG A 267 12.64 -10.45 24.02
CA ARG A 267 11.61 -11.31 24.62
C ARG A 267 11.83 -12.74 24.17
N GLN A 268 11.59 -13.69 25.08
CA GLN A 268 11.39 -15.08 24.71
C GLN A 268 9.89 -15.24 24.43
N ALA A 269 9.53 -15.47 23.18
CA ALA A 269 8.16 -15.81 22.82
C ALA A 269 7.91 -17.28 23.19
N GLU A 270 6.84 -17.52 23.94
CA GLU A 270 6.33 -18.86 24.28
C GLU A 270 4.89 -18.95 23.79
N LEU A 271 4.72 -19.40 22.55
CA LEU A 271 3.43 -19.44 21.87
C LEU A 271 2.87 -20.86 21.89
N THR A 272 1.56 -21.01 22.07
CA THR A 272 0.86 -22.29 21.88
C THR A 272 -0.05 -22.21 20.67
N LEU A 273 0.10 -23.15 19.74
CA LEU A 273 -0.55 -23.17 18.44
C LEU A 273 -1.70 -24.20 18.42
N ASP A 274 -2.91 -23.74 18.16
CA ASP A 274 -4.10 -24.59 18.00
C ASP A 274 -4.17 -25.11 16.57
N TRP A 275 -3.64 -26.32 16.32
CA TRP A 275 -3.62 -26.93 14.99
C TRP A 275 -5.02 -27.20 14.44
N ASP A 276 -6.01 -27.48 15.29
CA ASP A 276 -7.38 -27.73 14.83
C ASP A 276 -7.97 -26.48 14.17
N LYS A 277 -7.76 -25.32 14.79
CA LYS A 277 -8.23 -24.03 14.25
C LYS A 277 -7.32 -23.44 13.18
N MET A 278 -6.02 -23.71 13.23
CA MET A 278 -5.06 -23.15 12.29
C MET A 278 -4.98 -23.94 10.99
N THR A 279 -4.91 -25.27 11.05
CA THR A 279 -4.58 -26.13 9.90
C THR A 279 -5.55 -27.30 9.73
N GLY A 280 -6.70 -27.27 10.41
CA GLY A 280 -7.69 -28.35 10.39
C GLY A 280 -7.19 -29.64 11.08
N GLY A 281 -6.32 -29.50 12.08
CA GLY A 281 -5.81 -30.59 12.92
C GLY A 281 -4.53 -31.25 12.39
N LYS A 282 -3.91 -30.68 11.35
CA LYS A 282 -2.63 -31.16 10.81
C LYS A 282 -1.47 -30.51 11.58
N PRO A 283 -0.78 -31.22 12.48
CA PRO A 283 0.34 -30.63 13.21
C PRO A 283 1.48 -30.31 12.24
N MET A 284 2.10 -29.14 12.44
CA MET A 284 3.27 -28.72 11.67
C MET A 284 4.56 -28.96 12.45
N ARG A 285 5.67 -29.05 11.72
CA ARG A 285 7.03 -29.15 12.24
C ARG A 285 7.77 -27.84 11.99
N PHE A 286 8.73 -27.54 12.86
CA PHE A 286 9.64 -26.44 12.62
C PHE A 286 10.50 -26.72 11.37
N ASP A 287 10.48 -25.79 10.42
CA ASP A 287 11.35 -25.81 9.25
C ASP A 287 12.55 -24.87 9.48
N LYS A 288 12.28 -23.56 9.62
CA LYS A 288 13.32 -22.56 9.82
C LYS A 288 12.81 -21.26 10.44
N VAL A 289 13.76 -20.49 10.97
CA VAL A 289 13.61 -19.04 11.13
C VAL A 289 14.16 -18.42 9.84
N ALA A 290 13.28 -17.83 9.02
CA ALA A 290 13.64 -17.38 7.68
C ALA A 290 14.54 -16.14 7.69
N LEU A 291 14.36 -15.25 8.68
CA LEU A 291 15.16 -14.03 8.85
C LEU A 291 15.52 -13.77 10.31
N GLY A 292 16.73 -13.23 10.49
CA GLY A 292 17.33 -12.93 11.79
C GLY A 292 18.27 -14.02 12.32
N LYS A 293 19.07 -13.66 13.32
CA LYS A 293 19.91 -14.62 14.07
C LYS A 293 19.07 -15.24 15.17
N GLY A 294 19.06 -16.58 15.25
CA GLY A 294 18.39 -17.32 16.32
C GLY A 294 17.88 -18.68 15.86
N THR A 295 17.49 -19.51 16.82
CA THR A 295 16.78 -20.75 16.60
C THR A 295 15.40 -20.65 17.22
N ALA A 296 14.43 -21.36 16.66
CA ALA A 296 13.16 -21.62 17.32
C ALA A 296 13.06 -23.11 17.63
N GLN A 297 12.30 -23.43 18.66
CA GLN A 297 12.02 -24.81 19.07
C GLN A 297 10.51 -25.00 19.08
N LEU A 298 10.03 -26.01 18.36
CA LEU A 298 8.63 -26.41 18.38
C LEU A 298 8.53 -27.80 19.01
N GLU A 299 7.89 -27.86 20.19
CA GLU A 299 7.59 -29.11 20.88
C GLU A 299 6.07 -29.32 20.89
N LYS A 300 5.59 -30.25 20.05
CA LYS A 300 4.16 -30.49 19.79
C LYS A 300 3.44 -29.24 19.26
N ASP A 301 2.84 -28.47 20.14
CA ASP A 301 2.07 -27.25 19.88
C ASP A 301 2.75 -26.00 20.49
N ARG A 302 3.86 -26.17 21.22
CA ARG A 302 4.55 -25.07 21.91
C ARG A 302 5.76 -24.60 21.14
N LEU A 303 5.70 -23.38 20.62
CA LEU A 303 6.79 -22.70 19.95
C LEU A 303 7.53 -21.79 20.93
N ARG A 304 8.86 -21.93 20.98
CA ARG A 304 9.76 -21.04 21.69
C ARG A 304 10.70 -20.36 20.71
N VAL A 305 10.75 -19.03 20.70
CA VAL A 305 11.70 -18.27 19.87
C VAL A 305 12.13 -16.99 20.57
N ALA A 306 13.43 -16.65 20.50
CA ALA A 306 13.93 -15.37 20.97
C ALA A 306 13.69 -14.29 19.91
N VAL A 307 13.02 -13.21 20.29
CA VAL A 307 12.72 -12.07 19.43
C VAL A 307 13.43 -10.83 20.01
N PRO A 308 14.38 -10.21 19.28
CA PRO A 308 15.09 -9.02 19.74
C PRO A 308 14.13 -7.87 20.05
N ALA A 309 14.63 -6.88 20.79
CA ALA A 309 13.90 -5.63 21.00
C ALA A 309 13.54 -4.98 19.66
N ARG A 310 12.32 -4.45 19.54
CA ARG A 310 11.87 -3.66 18.37
C ARG A 310 12.10 -4.34 17.01
N SER A 311 11.85 -5.64 16.94
CA SER A 311 12.18 -6.48 15.79
C SER A 311 11.12 -7.57 15.63
N LEU A 312 11.26 -8.41 14.60
CA LEU A 312 10.39 -9.55 14.37
C LEU A 312 11.16 -10.83 14.02
N ARG A 313 10.43 -11.94 14.01
CA ARG A 313 10.88 -13.23 13.46
C ARG A 313 9.84 -13.77 12.50
N LEU A 314 10.32 -14.18 11.33
CA LEU A 314 9.58 -14.97 10.38
C LEU A 314 9.90 -16.44 10.62
N VAL A 315 8.95 -17.20 11.16
CA VAL A 315 9.13 -18.63 11.45
C VAL A 315 8.28 -19.45 10.49
N VAL A 316 8.94 -20.28 9.69
CA VAL A 316 8.28 -21.19 8.75
C VAL A 316 8.10 -22.54 9.42
N LEU A 317 6.87 -23.04 9.36
CA LEU A 317 6.47 -24.36 9.78
C LEU A 317 5.95 -25.13 8.56
N ARG A 318 6.21 -26.43 8.49
CA ARG A 318 5.77 -27.32 7.41
C ARG A 318 5.33 -28.66 7.97
N GLN A 319 4.39 -29.32 7.31
CA GLN A 319 3.87 -30.61 7.76
C GLN A 319 4.93 -31.72 7.80
#